data_AF-A0A9E4JD74-F1
#
_entry.id   AF-A0A9E4JD74-F1
#
_cell.length_a   1.000
_cell.length_b   1.000
_cell.length_c   1.000
_cell.angle_alpha   90.00
_cell.angle_beta   90.00
_cell.angle_gamma   90.00
#
_symmetry.space_group_name_H-M   'P 1'
#
loop_
_entity.id
_entity.type
_entity.pdbx_description
1 polymer ?
#
loop_
_entity_poly.entity_id
_entity_poly.type
_entity_poly.pdbx_seq_one_letter_code
_entity_poly.pdbx_strand_id
1 'polypeptide(L)'
;MDLQLLGLSFIAVFLSELGDKSQVAAIALSGTSKSPRAIFFGTALALVLASLIGVLIGQGVAEVLPTRWIKISAALGFAVMGVRLLWPNSEENEE
;
A
#
# COMPACT_ATOMS: atom_id res chain seq x y z
N MET A 1 -5.08 -18.57 18.05
CA MET A 1 -4.57 -17.61 17.06
C MET A 1 -3.07 -17.72 17.09
N ASP A 2 -2.46 -17.98 15.94
CA ASP A 2 -1.00 -18.05 15.87
C ASP A 2 -0.45 -16.61 15.96
N LEU A 3 0.02 -16.22 17.15
CA LEU A 3 0.54 -14.87 17.40
C LEU A 3 1.76 -14.56 16.51
N GLN A 4 2.44 -15.60 16.03
CA GLN A 4 3.56 -15.47 15.10
C GLN A 4 3.08 -14.99 13.73
N LEU A 5 1.96 -15.51 13.21
CA LEU A 5 1.37 -15.03 11.96
C LEU A 5 0.90 -13.57 12.07
N LEU A 6 0.34 -13.19 13.21
CA LEU A 6 -0.06 -11.81 13.46
C LEU A 6 1.15 -10.88 13.47
N GLY A 7 2.22 -11.25 14.17
CA GLY A 7 3.46 -10.49 14.18
C GLY A 7 4.11 -10.34 12.80
N LEU A 8 4.19 -11.44 12.03
CA LEU A 8 4.75 -11.44 10.68
C LEU A 8 3.96 -10.57 9.71
N SER A 9 2.64 -10.72 9.69
CA SER A 9 1.77 -9.91 8.82
C SER A 9 1.80 -8.44 9.22
N PHE A 10 1.78 -8.13 10.52
CA PHE A 10 1.92 -6.75 11.00
C PHE A 10 3.24 -6.13 10.55
N ILE A 11 4.37 -6.81 10.79
CA ILE A 11 5.70 -6.28 10.41
C ILE A 11 5.80 -6.13 8.88
N ALA A 12 5.31 -7.09 8.11
CA ALA A 12 5.34 -7.03 6.65
C ALA A 12 4.55 -5.83 6.11
N VAL A 13 3.31 -5.64 6.58
CA VAL A 13 2.48 -4.50 6.18
C VAL A 13 3.07 -3.19 6.69
N PHE A 14 3.53 -3.16 7.95
CA PHE A 14 4.14 -1.97 8.54
C PHE A 14 5.37 -1.51 7.74
N LEU A 15 6.31 -2.41 7.45
CA LEU A 15 7.47 -2.10 6.62
C LEU A 15 7.09 -1.70 5.19
N SER A 16 6.04 -2.31 4.63
CA SER A 16 5.55 -1.97 3.30
C SER A 16 4.91 -0.58 3.21
N GLU A 17 4.30 -0.12 4.30
CA GLU A 17 3.61 1.18 4.36
C GLU A 17 4.52 2.32 4.84
N LEU A 18 5.64 2.01 5.49
CA LEU A 18 6.58 3.01 6.01
C LEU A 18 7.14 3.91 4.90
N GLY A 19 6.93 5.22 5.03
CA GLY A 19 7.43 6.20 4.08
C GLY A 19 6.60 6.32 2.81
N ASP A 20 5.41 5.71 2.75
CA ASP A 20 4.51 5.88 1.62
C ASP A 20 3.97 7.33 1.53
N LYS A 21 3.53 7.70 0.32
CA LYS A 21 2.92 8.99 0.00
C LYS A 21 1.73 9.33 0.91
N SER A 22 0.96 8.32 1.31
CA SER A 22 -0.16 8.50 2.25
C SER A 22 0.31 9.04 3.62
N GLN A 23 1.48 8.62 4.11
CA GLN A 23 2.06 9.10 5.36
C GLN A 23 2.55 10.55 5.23
N VAL A 24 3.20 10.89 4.12
CA VAL A 24 3.63 12.26 3.83
C VAL A 24 2.42 13.20 3.75
N ALA A 25 1.36 12.78 3.07
CA ALA A 25 0.11 13.54 2.99
C ALA A 25 -0.55 13.73 4.37
N ALA A 26 -0.55 12.69 5.21
CA ALA A 26 -1.08 12.76 6.57
C ALA A 26 -0.29 13.77 7.43
N ILE A 27 1.04 13.77 7.36
CA ILE A 27 1.91 14.71 8.07
C ILE A 27 1.68 16.14 7.57
N ALA A 28 1.64 16.35 6.26
CA ALA A 28 1.41 17.66 5.66
C ALA A 28 0.05 18.24 6.10
N LEU A 29 -1.02 17.45 6.00
CA LEU A 29 -2.36 17.86 6.39
C LEU A 29 -2.44 18.15 7.89
N SER A 30 -1.77 17.33 8.71
CA SER A 30 -1.67 17.51 10.16
C SER A 30 -1.00 18.83 10.54
N GLY A 31 0.06 19.23 9.82
CA GLY A 31 0.78 20.48 10.04
C GLY A 31 -0.04 21.75 9.79
N THR A 32 -1.00 21.70 8.87
CA THR A 32 -1.87 22.85 8.52
C THR A 32 -3.24 22.87 9.21
N SER A 33 -3.63 21.79 9.91
CA SER A 33 -4.99 21.65 10.42
C SER A 33 -5.12 21.98 11.90
N LYS A 34 -6.29 22.50 12.30
CA LYS A 34 -6.60 22.85 13.69
C LYS A 34 -6.73 21.62 14.61
N SER A 35 -6.93 20.43 14.04
CA SER A 35 -7.15 19.18 14.79
C SER A 35 -6.25 18.03 14.30
N PRO A 36 -4.94 18.04 14.61
CA PRO A 36 -4.00 16.96 14.25
C PRO A 36 -4.45 15.56 14.68
N ARG A 37 -5.11 15.46 15.84
CA ARG A 37 -5.64 14.19 16.37
C ARG A 37 -6.73 13.59 15.47
N ALA A 38 -7.59 14.43 14.89
CA ALA A 38 -8.65 13.96 14.00
C ALA A 38 -8.07 13.39 12.70
N ILE A 39 -6.99 14.01 12.18
CA ILE A 39 -6.29 13.52 11.00
C ILE A 39 -5.58 12.20 11.30
N PHE A 40 -4.93 12.08 12.45
CA PHE A 40 -4.32 10.81 12.87
C PHE A 40 -5.34 9.68 12.91
N PHE A 41 -6.47 9.85 13.60
CA PHE A 41 -7.50 8.80 13.68
C PHE A 41 -8.18 8.54 12.33
N GLY A 42 -8.40 9.58 11.52
CA GLY A 42 -8.98 9.43 10.18
C GLY A 42 -8.09 8.64 9.24
N THR A 43 -6.78 8.95 9.21
CA THR A 43 -5.80 8.25 8.36
C THR A 43 -5.55 6.83 8.85
N ALA A 44 -5.46 6.61 10.17
CA ALA A 44 -5.37 5.28 10.74
C ALA A 44 -6.60 4.41 10.41
N LEU A 45 -7.81 4.98 10.55
CA LEU A 45 -9.04 4.27 10.19
C LEU A 45 -9.09 3.96 8.69
N ALA A 46 -8.71 4.92 7.84
CA ALA A 46 -8.65 4.71 6.40
C ALA A 46 -7.70 3.56 6.03
N LEU A 47 -6.51 3.50 6.64
CA LEU A 47 -5.55 2.42 6.42
C LEU A 47 -6.13 1.05 6.83
N VAL A 48 -6.76 0.97 8.01
CA VAL A 48 -7.39 -0.27 8.49
C VAL A 48 -8.50 -0.72 7.55
N LEU A 49 -9.36 0.20 7.11
CA LEU A 49 -10.45 -0.11 6.18
C LEU A 49 -9.94 -0.54 4.80
N ALA A 50 -8.93 0.16 4.26
CA ALA A 50 -8.31 -0.21 2.99
C ALA A 50 -7.68 -1.60 3.06
N SER A 51 -6.95 -1.89 4.15
CA SER A 51 -6.36 -3.21 4.39
C SER A 51 -7.42 -4.30 4.51
N LEU A 52 -8.50 -4.03 5.26
CA LEU A 52 -9.60 -4.97 5.43
C LEU A 52 -10.26 -5.31 4.09
N ILE A 53 -10.60 -4.29 3.29
CA ILE A 53 -11.18 -4.48 1.96
C ILE A 53 -10.21 -5.26 1.07
N GLY A 54 -8.92 -4.91 1.09
CA GLY A 54 -7.88 -5.61 0.33
C GLY A 54 -7.78 -7.09 0.69
N VAL A 55 -7.83 -7.44 1.97
CA VAL A 55 -7.80 -8.84 2.44
C VAL A 55 -9.08 -9.59 2.03
N LEU A 56 -10.26 -8.99 2.19
CA LEU A 56 -11.53 -9.62 1.81
C LEU A 56 -11.58 -9.94 0.30
N ILE A 57 -11.18 -8.98 -0.53
CA ILE A 57 -11.11 -9.18 -1.98
C ILE A 57 -10.01 -10.19 -2.32
N GLY A 58 -8.82 -10.04 -1.73
CA GLY A 58 -7.69 -10.92 -1.98
C GLY A 58 -7.98 -12.38 -1.63
N GLN A 59 -8.67 -12.63 -0.51
CA GLN A 59 -9.13 -13.95 -0.14
C GLN A 59 -10.12 -14.52 -1.18
N GLY A 60 -11.15 -13.76 -1.55
CA GLY A 60 -12.12 -14.20 -2.55
C GLY A 60 -11.47 -14.50 -3.90
N VAL A 61 -10.49 -13.70 -4.32
CA VAL A 61 -9.71 -13.95 -5.55
C VAL A 61 -8.86 -15.20 -5.43
N ALA A 62 -8.21 -15.43 -4.28
CA ALA A 62 -7.37 -16.61 -4.04
C ALA A 62 -8.16 -17.92 -4.01
N GLU A 63 -9.45 -17.88 -3.64
CA GLU A 63 -10.34 -19.05 -3.65
C GLU A 63 -10.77 -19.43 -5.08
N VAL A 64 -10.87 -18.45 -6.00
CA VAL A 64 -11.36 -18.67 -7.37
C VAL A 64 -10.23 -18.87 -8.38
N LEU A 65 -9.11 -18.16 -8.24
CA LEU A 65 -8.02 -18.18 -9.21
C LEU A 65 -6.89 -19.12 -8.79
N PRO A 66 -6.40 -19.98 -9.70
CA PRO A 66 -5.19 -20.76 -9.44
C PRO A 66 -3.99 -19.86 -9.14
N THR A 67 -3.19 -20.23 -8.14
CA THR A 67 -2.01 -19.45 -7.68
C THR A 67 -1.04 -19.08 -8.80
N ARG A 68 -0.95 -19.90 -9.87
CA ARG A 68 -0.13 -19.61 -11.04
C ARG A 68 -0.51 -18.28 -11.70
N TRP A 69 -1.80 -18.01 -11.85
CA TRP A 69 -2.28 -16.79 -12.49
C TRP A 69 -2.03 -15.55 -11.62
N ILE A 70 -2.20 -15.69 -10.31
CA ILE A 70 -1.89 -14.62 -9.33
C ILE A 70 -0.40 -14.24 -9.37
N LYS A 71 0.49 -15.23 -9.47
CA LYS A 71 1.94 -14.97 -9.58
C LYS A 71 2.30 -14.31 -10.91
N ILE A 72 1.70 -14.74 -12.01
CA ILE A 72 1.95 -14.16 -13.34
C ILE A 72 1.46 -12.70 -13.38
N SER A 73 0.28 -12.40 -12.83
CA SER A 73 -0.23 -11.02 -12.80
C SER A 73 0.64 -10.11 -11.94
N ALA A 74 1.10 -10.58 -10.77
CA ALA A 74 2.04 -9.84 -9.93
C ALA A 74 3.36 -9.58 -10.68
N ALA A 75 3.95 -10.61 -11.31
CA ALA A 75 5.19 -10.47 -12.07
C ALA A 75 5.05 -9.47 -13.23
N LEU A 76 3.95 -9.52 -13.98
CA LEU A 76 3.66 -8.55 -15.04
C LEU A 76 3.51 -7.13 -14.49
N GLY A 77 2.78 -6.95 -13.38
CA GLY A 77 2.60 -5.65 -12.75
C GLY A 77 3.93 -5.03 -12.31
N PHE A 78 4.79 -5.82 -11.65
CA PHE A 78 6.13 -5.38 -11.26
C PHE A 78 7.03 -5.11 -12.46
N ALA A 79 6.97 -5.93 -13.52
CA ALA A 79 7.73 -5.69 -14.74
C ALA A 79 7.33 -4.38 -15.42
N VAL A 80 6.01 -4.10 -15.52
CA VAL A 80 5.50 -2.84 -16.07
C VAL A 80 5.96 -1.65 -15.23
N MET A 81 5.86 -1.72 -13.91
CA MET A 81 6.36 -0.67 -13.01
C MET A 81 7.87 -0.47 -13.14
N GLY A 82 8.65 -1.55 -13.20
CA GLY A 82 10.10 -1.50 -13.38
C GLY A 82 10.50 -0.89 -14.73
N VAL A 83 9.83 -1.27 -15.82
CA VAL A 83 10.04 -0.67 -17.14
C VAL A 83 9.66 0.80 -17.11
N ARG A 84 8.53 1.19 -16.52
CA ARG A 84 8.13 2.60 -16.38
C ARG A 84 9.13 3.44 -15.58
N LEU A 85 9.72 2.87 -14.53
CA LEU A 85 10.71 3.54 -13.70
C LEU A 85 12.06 3.71 -14.43
N LEU A 86 12.46 2.70 -15.21
CA LEU A 86 13.72 2.71 -15.95
C LEU A 86 13.64 3.40 -17.30
N TRP A 87 12.43 3.55 -17.86
CA TRP A 87 12.23 4.28 -19.10
C TRP A 87 12.67 5.73 -18.85
N PRO A 88 13.72 6.21 -19.53
CA PRO A 88 14.15 7.59 -19.39
C PRO A 88 12.96 8.45 -19.83
N ASN A 89 12.29 9.05 -18.85
CA ASN A 89 11.33 10.08 -19.14
C ASN A 89 12.18 11.30 -19.50
N SER A 90 12.18 11.69 -20.77
CA SER A 90 12.84 12.91 -21.25
C SER A 90 12.21 14.21 -20.71
N GLU A 91 11.46 14.10 -19.60
CA GLU A 91 10.90 15.19 -18.81
C GLU A 91 11.91 15.56 -17.70
N GLU A 92 13.17 15.74 -18.09
CA GLU A 92 14.16 16.54 -17.36
C GLU A 92 14.50 17.76 -18.22
N ASN A 93 13.47 18.39 -18.77
CA ASN A 93 13.52 19.75 -19.31
C ASN A 93 12.17 20.41 -19.02
N GLU A 94 12.23 21.56 -18.33
CA GLU A 94 11.12 22.39 -17.83
C GLU A 94 10.51 21.81 -16.52
N GLU A 95 10.84 22.26 -15.31
CA GLU A 95 11.32 23.55 -14.76
C GLU A 95 12.24 23.34 -13.54
#